data_AF-A0A9D2PSL3-F1
#
_entry.id   AF-A0A9D2PSL3-F1
#
_cell.length_a   1.000
_cell.length_b   1.000
_cell.length_c   1.000
_cell.angle_alpha   90.00
_cell.angle_beta   90.00
_cell.angle_gamma   90.00
#
_symmetry.space_group_name_H-M   'P 1'
#
loop_
_entity.id
_entity.type
_entity.pdbx_description
1 polymer ?
#
loop_
_entity_poly.entity_id
_entity_poly.type
_entity_poly.pdbx_seq_one_letter_code
_entity_poly.pdbx_strand_id
1 'polypeptide(L)' 'MLRYLGYEHEASVVEDSVRHVLIHTDCRTKDLGGKATTTEFTQEVIRQVKERI' A
#
# COMPACT_ATOMS: atom_id res chain seq x y z
N MET A 1 -6.20 -8.24 -9.97
CA MET A 1 -5.64 -9.60 -10.17
C MET A 1 -6.07 -10.55 -9.06
N LEU A 2 -5.71 -10.32 -7.79
CA LEU A 2 -6.04 -11.23 -6.68
C LEU A 2 -7.53 -11.61 -6.59
N ARG A 3 -8.44 -10.62 -6.67
CA ARG A 3 -9.89 -10.88 -6.73
C ARG A 3 -10.31 -11.81 -7.87
N TYR A 4 -9.75 -11.61 -9.07
CA TYR A 4 -10.01 -12.48 -10.22
C TYR A 4 -9.56 -13.93 -9.99
N LEU A 5 -8.53 -14.14 -9.16
CA LEU A 5 -8.06 -15.47 -8.77
C LEU A 5 -8.82 -16.07 -7.57
N GLY A 6 -9.80 -15.36 -7.00
CA GLY A 6 -10.56 -15.77 -5.83
C GLY A 6 -9.94 -15.39 -4.48
N TYR A 7 -8.83 -14.65 -4.46
CA TYR A 7 -8.14 -14.18 -3.24
C TYR A 7 -8.71 -12.84 -2.78
N GLU A 8 -9.98 -12.82 -2.37
CA GLU A 8 -10.70 -11.59 -2.00
C GLU A 8 -10.13 -10.93 -0.73
N HIS A 9 -9.78 -11.74 0.27
CA HIS A 9 -9.22 -11.24 1.53
C HIS A 9 -7.86 -10.57 1.31
N GLU A 10 -6.95 -11.26 0.64
CA GLU A 10 -5.61 -10.76 0.33
C GLU A 10 -5.67 -9.53 -0.57
N ALA A 11 -6.60 -9.50 -1.54
CA ALA A 11 -6.83 -8.32 -2.36
C ALA A 11 -7.23 -7.11 -1.53
N SER A 12 -8.15 -7.31 -0.58
CA SER A 12 -8.63 -6.25 0.31
C SER A 12 -7.51 -5.76 1.23
N VAL A 13 -6.74 -6.67 1.82
CA VAL A 13 -5.59 -6.33 2.68
C VAL A 13 -4.58 -5.46 1.92
N VAL A 14 -4.19 -5.84 0.70
CA VAL A 14 -3.24 -5.06 -0.11
C VAL A 14 -3.81 -3.70 -0.49
N GLU A 15 -5.05 -3.65 -0.98
CA GLU A 15 -5.68 -2.41 -1.41
C GLU A 15 -5.87 -1.43 -0.25
N ASP A 16 -6.37 -1.90 0.89
CA ASP A 16 -6.59 -1.08 2.08
C ASP A 16 -5.27 -0.58 2.67
N SER A 17 -4.20 -1.39 2.59
CA SER A 17 -2.86 -0.98 3.02
C SER A 17 -2.32 0.15 2.16
N VAL A 18 -2.42 0.04 0.83
CA VAL A 18 -2.02 1.13 -0.09
C VAL A 18 -2.85 2.37 0.17
N ARG A 19 -4.17 2.22 0.30
CA ARG A 19 -5.10 3.33 0.58
C ARG A 19 -4.77 4.01 1.91
N HIS A 20 -4.44 3.25 2.95
CA HIS A 20 -4.07 3.79 4.25
C HIS A 20 -2.81 4.65 4.15
N VAL A 21 -1.75 4.17 3.49
CA VAL A 21 -0.54 4.98 3.23
C VAL A 21 -0.91 6.24 2.45
N LEU A 22 -1.79 6.13 1.45
CA LEU A 22 -2.24 7.23 0.61
C LEU A 22 -3.15 8.27 1.29
N ILE A 23 -3.76 7.95 2.42
CA ILE A 23 -4.67 8.87 3.14
C ILE A 23 -4.03 9.41 4.42
N HIS A 24 -3.27 8.57 5.13
CA HIS A 24 -2.89 8.84 6.52
C HIS A 24 -1.40 9.11 6.75
N THR A 25 -0.56 9.00 5.72
CA THR A 25 0.87 9.29 5.83
C THR A 25 1.35 10.24 4.74
N ASP A 26 2.50 10.89 4.96
CA ASP A 26 3.16 11.76 4.00
C ASP A 26 4.09 11.00 3.02
N CYS A 27 4.09 9.67 3.07
CA CYS A 27 4.94 8.85 2.21
C CYS A 27 4.41 8.87 0.77
N ARG A 28 4.87 9.83 -0.03
CA ARG A 28 4.48 10.01 -1.44
C ARG A 28 5.70 10.02 -2.33
N THR A 29 5.59 9.36 -3.47
CA THR A 29 6.59 9.40 -4.53
C THR A 29 6.57 10.73 -5.28
N LYS A 30 7.63 11.00 -6.05
CA LYS A 30 7.83 12.29 -6.75
C LYS A 30 6.73 12.63 -7.74
N ASP A 31 6.15 11.63 -8.40
CA ASP A 31 5.02 11.80 -9.32
C ASP A 31 3.74 12.28 -8.62
N LEU A 32 3.61 12.03 -7.32
CA LEU A 32 2.54 12.55 -6.47
C LEU A 32 2.97 13.79 -5.67
N GLY A 33 4.07 14.45 -6.07
CA GLY A 33 4.60 15.66 -5.41
C GLY A 33 5.34 15.40 -4.10
N GLY A 34 5.58 14.13 -3.73
CA GLY A 34 6.33 13.77 -2.55
C GLY A 34 7.82 13.62 -2.76
N LYS A 35 8.52 13.15 -1.73
CA LYS A 35 9.97 12.95 -1.74
C LYS A 35 10.39 11.49 -1.58
N ALA A 36 9.44 10.59 -1.31
CA ALA A 36 9.72 9.18 -1.12
C ALA A 36 10.19 8.55 -2.44
N THR A 37 11.10 7.60 -2.29
CA THR A 37 11.51 6.67 -3.34
C THR A 37 10.50 5.54 -3.46
N THR A 38 10.56 4.80 -4.58
CA THR A 38 9.78 3.57 -4.75
C THR A 38 10.00 2.59 -3.60
N THR A 39 11.25 2.46 -3.12
CA THR A 39 11.59 1.56 -2.01
C THR A 39 10.92 2.00 -0.72
N GLU A 40 10.99 3.29 -0.37
CA GLU A 40 10.37 3.81 0.86
C GLU A 40 8.85 3.64 0.86
N PHE A 41 8.20 3.96 -0.27
CA PHE A 41 6.76 3.75 -0.41
C PHE A 41 6.38 2.26 -0.30
N THR A 42 7.15 1.39 -0.96
CA THR A 42 6.90 -0.06 -0.93
C THR A 42 7.07 -0.62 0.48
N GLN A 43 8.10 -0.22 1.22
CA GLN A 43 8.31 -0.67 2.60
C GLN A 43 7.17 -0.21 3.51
N GLU A 44 6.68 1.01 3.32
CA GLU A 44 5.56 1.54 4.09
C GLU A 44 4.26 0.78 3.82
N VAL A 45 3.99 0.40 2.56
CA VAL A 45 2.87 -0.49 2.22
C VAL A 45 3.05 -1.89 2.84
N ILE A 46 4.25 -2.48 2.77
CA ILE A 46 4.53 -3.78 3.38
C ILE A 46 4.31 -3.75 4.89
N ARG A 47 4.70 -2.67 5.56
CA ARG A 47 4.44 -2.46 6.99
C ARG A 47 2.94 -2.49 7.28
N GLN A 48 2.14 -1.76 6.49
CA GLN A 48 0.69 -1.75 6.62
C GLN A 48 0.04 -3.11 6.36
N VAL A 49 0.53 -3.86 5.37
CA VAL A 49 0.06 -5.23 5.11
C VAL A 49 0.31 -6.13 6.32
N LYS A 50 1.51 -6.07 6.91
CA LYS A 50 1.87 -6.90 8.09
C LYS A 50 1.04 -6.61 9.32
N GLU A 51 0.53 -5.39 9.48
CA GLU A 51 -0.35 -5.00 10.59
C GLU A 51 -1.79 -5.50 10.43
N ARG A 52 -2.15 -6.02 9.24
CA ARG A 52 -3.52 -6.42 8.86
C ARG A 52 -3.69 -7.92 8.62
N ILE A 53 -2.62 -8.69 8.77
CA ILE A 53 -2.60 -10.17 8.63
C ILE A 53 -2.45 -10.84 9.99
#